data_AF-A0A951G4S8-F1
#
_entry.id   AF-A0A951G4S8-F1
#
_cell.length_a   1.000
_cell.length_b   1.000
_cell.length_c   1.000
_cell.angle_alpha   90.00
_cell.angle_beta   90.00
_cell.angle_gamma   90.00
#
_symmetry.space_group_name_H-M   'P 1'
#
loop_
_entity.id
_entity.type
_entity.pdbx_description
1 polymer ?
#
loop_
_entity_poly.entity_id
_entity_poly.type
_entity_poly.pdbx_seq_one_letter_code
_entity_poly.pdbx_strand_id
1 'polypeptide(L)'
;MSAATPAHGLFAQPRTVDSLADLLANVWQFGYVTTDLDRATTFMAERFGLEHCLRLPSDTATFLVGDQPAEWDVKIAMGARGGMIVELIEPVAGEIEFYTRVLPPGGEFAIRLHHVATFTAPGEDEWEKITKLLAASNLRVDYTVLIPGRVRAGYVDTTSELGHWLEICQLQREDIDFFTKLVNESA
;
A
#
# COMPACT_ATOMS: atom_id res chain seq x y z
N MET A 1 3.44 -28.03 10.96
CA MET A 1 3.37 -26.83 10.10
C MET A 1 2.45 -27.18 8.95
N SER A 2 1.28 -26.54 8.87
CA SER A 2 0.39 -26.71 7.71
C SER A 2 0.99 -25.91 6.57
N ALA A 3 1.25 -26.53 5.43
CA ALA A 3 1.61 -25.82 4.21
C ALA A 3 0.53 -24.77 3.94
N ALA A 4 0.88 -23.50 3.75
CA ALA A 4 -0.13 -22.51 3.43
C ALA A 4 -0.74 -22.89 2.08
N THR A 5 -2.07 -22.91 2.03
CA THR A 5 -2.77 -23.06 0.75
C THR A 5 -2.48 -21.81 -0.07
N PRO A 6 -1.96 -21.91 -1.31
CA PRO A 6 -1.73 -20.74 -2.14
C PRO A 6 -3.06 -20.02 -2.37
N ALA A 7 -3.06 -18.71 -2.21
CA ALA A 7 -4.24 -17.92 -2.53
C ALA A 7 -4.37 -17.82 -4.05
N HIS A 8 -5.42 -18.41 -4.60
CA HIS A 8 -5.77 -18.18 -5.99
C HIS A 8 -6.39 -16.79 -6.13
N GLY A 9 -5.79 -15.94 -6.98
CA GLY A 9 -6.47 -14.76 -7.53
C GLY A 9 -6.27 -13.41 -6.83
N LEU A 10 -5.14 -13.15 -6.14
CA LEU A 10 -4.86 -11.82 -5.56
C LEU A 10 -5.04 -10.68 -6.56
N PHE A 11 -4.60 -10.91 -7.81
CA PHE A 11 -4.79 -9.98 -8.93
C PHE A 11 -5.65 -10.60 -10.04
N ALA A 12 -6.71 -11.34 -9.68
CA ALA A 12 -7.79 -11.60 -10.61
C ALA A 12 -8.34 -10.26 -11.16
N GLN A 13 -9.10 -10.27 -12.26
CA GLN A 13 -9.65 -9.01 -12.78
C GLN A 13 -10.36 -8.23 -11.66
N PRO A 14 -9.98 -6.96 -11.41
CA PRO A 14 -10.57 -6.18 -10.34
C PRO A 14 -12.05 -6.01 -10.62
N ARG A 15 -12.86 -5.96 -9.56
CA ARG A 15 -14.26 -5.56 -9.73
C ARG A 15 -14.30 -4.13 -10.25
N THR A 16 -15.23 -3.85 -11.14
CA THR A 16 -15.50 -2.49 -11.60
C THR A 16 -15.84 -1.60 -10.40
N VAL A 17 -15.27 -0.40 -10.37
CA VAL A 17 -15.55 0.57 -9.31
C VAL A 17 -16.71 1.46 -9.74
N ASP A 18 -17.93 1.15 -9.32
CA ASP A 18 -19.12 1.97 -9.58
C ASP A 18 -19.57 2.74 -8.31
N SER A 19 -19.09 2.31 -7.15
CA SER A 19 -19.28 2.92 -5.83
C SER A 19 -17.96 2.89 -5.04
N LEU A 20 -17.83 3.75 -4.02
CA LEU A 20 -16.65 3.72 -3.16
C LEU A 20 -16.49 2.40 -2.37
N ALA A 21 -17.59 1.70 -2.09
CA ALA A 21 -17.53 0.41 -1.41
C ALA A 21 -16.88 -0.69 -2.27
N ASP A 22 -16.89 -0.55 -3.59
CA ASP A 22 -16.24 -1.52 -4.50
C ASP A 22 -14.72 -1.52 -4.33
N LEU A 23 -14.13 -0.39 -3.92
CA LEU A 23 -12.71 -0.29 -3.55
C LEU A 23 -12.37 -1.24 -2.39
N LEU A 24 -13.25 -1.36 -1.40
CA LEU A 24 -13.05 -2.28 -0.27
C LEU A 24 -13.14 -3.76 -0.69
N ALA A 25 -13.82 -4.06 -1.79
CA ALA A 25 -13.91 -5.42 -2.33
C ALA A 25 -12.63 -5.83 -3.09
N ASN A 26 -11.80 -4.86 -3.50
CA ASN A 26 -10.59 -5.07 -4.29
C ASN A 26 -9.29 -4.92 -3.46
N VAL A 27 -9.39 -5.09 -2.14
CA VAL A 27 -8.24 -5.00 -1.23
C VAL A 27 -7.24 -6.13 -1.49
N TRP A 28 -5.96 -5.78 -1.59
CA TRP A 28 -4.87 -6.72 -1.87
C TRP A 28 -3.66 -6.58 -0.92
N GLN A 29 -3.54 -5.45 -0.23
CA GLN A 29 -2.42 -5.18 0.68
C GLN A 29 -2.85 -4.37 1.91
N PHE A 30 -2.21 -4.68 3.04
CA PHE A 30 -2.22 -3.83 4.24
C PHE A 30 -0.86 -3.17 4.41
N GLY A 31 -0.84 -1.84 4.42
CA GLY A 31 0.38 -1.07 4.64
C GLY A 31 0.48 -0.58 6.08
N TYR A 32 1.55 -1.00 6.76
CA TYR A 32 1.88 -0.57 8.11
C TYR A 32 3.10 0.34 8.09
N VAL A 33 3.05 1.38 8.90
CA VAL A 33 4.18 2.26 9.16
C VAL A 33 4.84 1.86 10.48
N THR A 34 6.17 1.92 10.50
CA THR A 34 7.00 1.62 11.66
C THR A 34 8.05 2.69 11.89
N THR A 35 8.50 2.84 13.13
CA THR A 35 9.67 3.68 13.47
C THR A 35 11.01 3.02 13.15
N ASP A 36 11.02 1.71 12.95
CA ASP A 36 12.22 0.89 12.70
C ASP A 36 11.84 -0.36 11.88
N LEU A 37 12.31 -0.43 10.64
CA LEU A 37 11.96 -1.49 9.69
C LEU A 37 12.56 -2.84 10.08
N ASP A 38 13.79 -2.86 10.58
CA ASP A 38 14.53 -4.08 10.90
C ASP A 38 13.90 -4.75 12.12
N ARG A 39 13.59 -3.95 13.14
CA ARG A 39 12.88 -4.40 14.33
C ARG A 39 11.44 -4.81 14.00
N ALA A 40 10.75 -4.09 13.12
CA ALA A 40 9.40 -4.46 12.69
C ALA A 40 9.37 -5.78 11.95
N THR A 41 10.30 -6.00 11.01
CA THR A 41 10.39 -7.25 10.26
C THR A 41 10.61 -8.45 11.20
N THR A 42 11.54 -8.31 12.15
CA THR A 42 11.78 -9.34 13.17
C THR A 42 10.54 -9.58 14.03
N PHE A 43 9.92 -8.52 14.52
CA PHE A 43 8.72 -8.63 15.35
C PHE A 43 7.55 -9.28 14.61
N MET A 44 7.32 -8.92 13.35
CA MET A 44 6.25 -9.47 12.52
C MET A 44 6.48 -10.96 12.21
N ALA A 45 7.72 -11.35 11.96
CA ALA A 45 8.11 -12.76 11.81
C ALA A 45 7.86 -13.54 13.10
N GLU A 46 8.43 -13.09 14.24
CA GLU A 46 8.35 -13.84 15.51
C GLU A 46 6.94 -13.89 16.10
N ARG A 47 6.20 -12.78 16.03
CA ARG A 47 4.89 -12.66 16.70
C ARG A 47 3.73 -13.11 15.83
N PHE A 48 3.78 -12.84 14.53
CA PHE A 48 2.68 -13.07 13.60
C PHE A 48 3.02 -14.08 12.50
N GLY A 49 4.27 -14.53 12.41
CA GLY A 49 4.72 -15.48 11.38
C GLY A 49 4.79 -14.88 9.98
N LEU A 50 4.96 -13.55 9.85
CA LEU A 50 5.23 -12.93 8.55
C LEU A 50 6.73 -13.08 8.23
N GLU A 51 7.08 -14.23 7.67
CA GLU A 51 8.47 -14.58 7.32
C GLU A 51 8.84 -14.07 5.92
N HIS A 52 10.13 -14.13 5.58
CA HIS A 52 10.65 -13.84 4.22
C HIS A 52 10.32 -12.46 3.62
N CYS A 53 10.19 -11.43 4.45
CA CYS A 53 9.99 -10.06 3.94
C CYS A 53 11.15 -9.63 3.04
N LEU A 54 10.82 -9.19 1.81
CA LEU A 54 11.77 -8.64 0.85
C LEU A 54 11.87 -7.12 1.01
N ARG A 55 13.09 -6.58 1.05
CA ARG A 55 13.30 -5.13 0.99
C ARG A 55 13.15 -4.63 -0.43
N LEU A 56 12.47 -3.50 -0.59
CA LEU A 56 12.23 -2.87 -1.89
C LEU A 56 13.01 -1.55 -2.00
N PRO A 57 13.53 -1.22 -3.19
CA PRO A 57 14.11 0.09 -3.44
C PRO A 57 13.02 1.15 -3.55
N SER A 58 13.21 2.30 -2.91
CA SER A 58 12.32 3.47 -2.97
C SER A 58 12.79 4.55 -3.94
N ASP A 59 14.04 4.49 -4.40
CA ASP A 59 14.71 5.49 -5.26
C ASP A 59 14.18 5.57 -6.71
N THR A 60 13.33 4.62 -7.10
CA THR A 60 12.69 4.58 -8.44
C THR A 60 11.31 5.22 -8.49
N ALA A 61 10.79 5.64 -7.33
CA ALA A 61 9.45 6.22 -7.21
C ALA A 61 9.51 7.75 -7.11
N THR A 62 8.49 8.41 -7.63
CA THR A 62 8.22 9.84 -7.43
C THR A 62 7.04 9.99 -6.47
N PHE A 63 7.20 10.78 -5.42
CA PHE A 63 6.13 11.13 -4.49
C PHE A 63 5.55 12.50 -4.84
N LEU A 64 4.24 12.58 -4.99
CA LEU A 64 3.51 13.81 -5.29
C LEU A 64 2.62 14.22 -4.11
N VAL A 65 2.64 15.51 -3.79
CA VAL A 65 1.66 16.18 -2.92
C VAL A 65 0.74 16.99 -3.83
N GLY A 66 -0.51 16.54 -3.98
CA GLY A 66 -1.33 16.91 -5.12
C GLY A 66 -0.61 16.56 -6.43
N ASP A 67 -0.33 17.57 -7.26
CA ASP A 67 0.34 17.40 -8.55
C ASP A 67 1.83 17.76 -8.52
N GLN A 68 2.40 18.08 -7.35
CA GLN A 68 3.78 18.57 -7.24
C GLN A 68 4.70 17.51 -6.62
N PRO A 69 5.86 17.23 -7.23
CA PRO A 69 6.87 16.38 -6.61
C PRO A 69 7.34 16.93 -5.28
N ALA A 70 7.56 16.04 -4.32
CA ALA A 70 8.14 16.36 -3.02
C ALA A 70 9.32 15.43 -2.72
N GLU A 71 10.30 15.96 -1.98
CA GLU A 71 11.38 15.15 -1.39
C GLU A 71 10.74 14.14 -0.44
N TRP A 72 11.09 12.87 -0.61
CA TRP A 72 10.49 11.77 0.14
C TRP A 72 11.47 10.59 0.19
N ASP A 73 11.76 10.12 1.40
CA ASP A 73 12.61 8.95 1.62
C ASP A 73 11.97 8.03 2.67
N VAL A 74 11.92 6.75 2.32
CA VAL A 74 11.38 5.64 3.12
C VAL A 74 12.22 4.39 2.89
N LYS A 75 12.22 3.50 3.87
CA LYS A 75 12.61 2.11 3.70
C LYS A 75 11.36 1.24 3.67
N ILE A 76 11.31 0.29 2.74
CA ILE A 76 10.14 -0.57 2.55
C ILE A 76 10.57 -2.04 2.63
N ALA A 77 9.79 -2.84 3.34
CA ALA A 77 9.82 -4.29 3.26
C ALA A 77 8.42 -4.84 3.06
N MET A 78 8.29 -5.88 2.23
CA MET A 78 7.01 -6.55 2.00
C MET A 78 7.14 -8.04 2.23
N GLY A 79 6.21 -8.59 3.01
CA GLY A 79 5.97 -10.02 3.11
C GLY A 79 4.57 -10.34 2.62
N ALA A 80 4.26 -11.62 2.48
CA ALA A 80 2.91 -12.05 2.15
C ALA A 80 2.48 -13.23 3.02
N ARG A 81 1.18 -13.35 3.29
CA ARG A 81 0.61 -14.52 3.95
C ARG A 81 -0.85 -14.70 3.57
N GLY A 82 -1.23 -15.93 3.22
CA GLY A 82 -2.62 -16.27 2.90
C GLY A 82 -3.19 -15.47 1.72
N GLY A 83 -2.33 -15.06 0.78
CA GLY A 83 -2.72 -14.26 -0.37
C GLY A 83 -2.71 -12.76 -0.19
N MET A 84 -2.48 -12.26 1.02
CA MET A 84 -2.42 -10.83 1.26
C MET A 84 -0.98 -10.38 1.39
N ILE A 85 -0.67 -9.22 0.84
CA ILE A 85 0.61 -8.56 1.08
C ILE A 85 0.51 -7.71 2.34
N VAL A 86 1.56 -7.78 3.15
CA VAL A 86 1.78 -6.92 4.30
C VAL A 86 3.04 -6.11 4.04
N GLU A 87 2.86 -4.82 3.86
CA GLU A 87 3.93 -3.86 3.67
C GLU A 87 4.30 -3.20 5.01
N LEU A 88 5.60 -3.04 5.24
CA LEU A 88 6.19 -2.33 6.35
C LEU A 88 7.00 -1.15 5.80
N ILE A 89 6.70 0.06 6.26
CA ILE A 89 7.34 1.29 5.81
C ILE A 89 7.97 2.01 7.01
N GLU A 90 9.25 2.32 6.92
CA GLU A 90 9.94 3.24 7.83
C GLU A 90 10.16 4.59 7.13
N PRO A 91 9.52 5.68 7.57
CA PRO A 91 9.80 7.02 7.07
C PRO A 91 11.19 7.50 7.51
N VAL A 92 11.96 8.05 6.57
CA VAL A 92 13.35 8.48 6.81
C VAL A 92 13.47 10.00 6.76
N ALA A 93 13.07 10.64 5.67
CA ALA A 93 13.22 12.08 5.46
C ALA A 93 12.24 12.67 4.43
N GLY A 94 12.10 14.00 4.42
CA GLY A 94 11.24 14.72 3.46
C GLY A 94 9.78 14.81 3.92
N GLU A 95 8.85 14.61 2.98
CA GLU A 95 7.40 14.63 3.20
C GLU A 95 6.94 13.34 3.91
N ILE A 96 7.30 13.22 5.19
CA ILE A 96 7.04 12.03 6.01
C ILE A 96 5.91 12.25 7.02
N GLU A 97 5.32 13.45 7.10
CA GLU A 97 4.17 13.71 7.99
C GLU A 97 2.99 12.81 7.62
N PHE A 98 2.78 12.58 6.33
CA PHE A 98 1.85 11.61 5.77
C PHE A 98 1.88 10.26 6.52
N TYR A 99 3.07 9.67 6.68
CA TYR A 99 3.27 8.39 7.39
C TYR A 99 3.32 8.54 8.91
N THR A 100 3.98 9.57 9.42
CA THR A 100 4.33 9.66 10.85
C THR A 100 3.15 10.04 11.74
N ARG A 101 2.06 10.61 11.19
CA ARG A 101 0.84 10.95 11.95
C ARG A 101 0.22 9.80 12.73
N VAL A 102 0.37 8.56 12.26
CA VAL A 102 -0.17 7.37 12.95
C VAL A 102 0.77 6.82 14.03
N LEU A 103 2.03 7.27 14.07
CA LEU A 103 3.04 6.80 15.01
C LEU A 103 2.96 7.54 16.36
N PRO A 104 3.36 6.91 17.47
CA PRO A 104 3.40 7.57 18.76
C PRO A 104 4.41 8.73 18.74
N PRO A 105 4.11 9.85 19.43
CA PRO A 105 5.08 10.91 19.64
C PRO A 105 6.26 10.37 20.46
N GLY A 106 7.47 10.85 20.18
CA GLY A 106 8.67 10.51 20.96
C GLY A 106 9.51 9.35 20.44
N GLY A 107 9.15 8.75 19.29
CA GLY A 107 10.01 7.77 18.60
C GLY A 107 10.08 6.40 19.27
N GLU A 108 9.15 6.08 20.17
CA GLU A 108 9.01 4.74 20.70
C GLU A 108 8.69 3.74 19.59
N PHE A 109 9.23 2.52 19.72
CA PHE A 109 8.98 1.50 18.71
C PHE A 109 7.49 1.19 18.55
N ALA A 110 7.00 1.35 17.32
CA ALA A 110 5.62 1.08 16.98
C ALA A 110 5.51 0.55 15.57
N ILE A 111 4.46 -0.25 15.36
CA ILE A 111 3.94 -0.64 14.04
C ILE A 111 2.46 -0.26 14.04
N ARG A 112 2.01 0.48 13.03
CA ARG A 112 0.65 1.04 12.96
C ARG A 112 0.08 0.88 11.56
N LEU A 113 -1.17 0.43 11.48
CA LEU A 113 -1.87 0.39 10.20
C LEU A 113 -1.93 1.82 9.66
N HIS A 114 -1.51 2.00 8.42
CA HIS A 114 -1.49 3.29 7.75
C HIS A 114 -2.51 3.34 6.63
N HIS A 115 -2.49 2.33 5.77
CA HIS A 115 -3.37 2.30 4.61
C HIS A 115 -3.83 0.88 4.29
N VAL A 116 -4.97 0.84 3.61
CA VAL A 116 -5.49 -0.36 2.96
C VAL A 116 -5.42 -0.11 1.47
N ALA A 117 -4.66 -0.96 0.76
CA ALA A 117 -4.49 -0.82 -0.67
C ALA A 117 -5.53 -1.66 -1.42
N THR A 118 -6.19 -1.01 -2.36
CA THR A 118 -7.09 -1.60 -3.35
C THR A 118 -6.45 -1.51 -4.73
N PHE A 119 -6.68 -2.49 -5.59
CA PHE A 119 -6.23 -2.43 -6.97
C PHE A 119 -7.41 -2.21 -7.92
N THR A 120 -7.19 -1.44 -8.97
CA THR A 120 -8.19 -1.13 -10.01
C THR A 120 -7.61 -1.39 -11.39
N ALA A 121 -8.45 -1.36 -12.42
CA ALA A 121 -7.95 -1.44 -13.78
C ALA A 121 -7.00 -0.25 -14.07
N PRO A 122 -5.90 -0.47 -14.82
CA PRO A 122 -5.01 0.62 -15.22
C PRO A 122 -5.66 1.49 -16.31
N GLY A 123 -5.20 2.73 -16.42
CA GLY A 123 -5.57 3.65 -17.49
C GLY A 123 -6.25 4.92 -16.99
N GLU A 124 -6.16 5.99 -17.79
CA GLU A 124 -6.66 7.31 -17.41
C GLU A 124 -8.19 7.35 -17.29
N ASP A 125 -8.93 6.62 -18.14
CA ASP A 125 -10.40 6.60 -18.08
C ASP A 125 -10.91 6.06 -16.73
N GLU A 126 -10.31 4.98 -16.23
CA GLU A 126 -10.67 4.40 -14.93
C GLU A 126 -10.23 5.34 -13.79
N TRP A 127 -9.06 5.96 -13.91
CA TRP A 127 -8.58 6.94 -12.93
C TRP A 127 -9.50 8.17 -12.84
N GLU A 128 -9.92 8.71 -13.98
CA GLU A 128 -10.86 9.83 -14.06
C GLU A 128 -12.23 9.45 -13.50
N LYS A 129 -12.71 8.23 -13.77
CA LYS A 129 -13.95 7.71 -13.21
C LYS A 129 -13.89 7.67 -11.68
N ILE A 130 -12.84 7.10 -11.11
CA ILE A 130 -12.66 6.97 -9.67
C ILE A 130 -12.51 8.35 -9.02
N THR A 131 -11.73 9.25 -9.59
CA THR A 131 -11.57 10.61 -9.06
C THR A 131 -12.87 11.41 -9.08
N LYS A 132 -13.74 11.22 -10.08
CA LYS A 132 -15.11 11.77 -10.08
C LYS A 132 -15.99 11.19 -8.96
N LEU A 133 -15.91 9.88 -8.71
CA LEU A 133 -16.64 9.23 -7.61
C LEU A 133 -16.18 9.75 -6.24
N LEU A 134 -14.88 9.93 -6.04
CA LEU A 134 -14.30 10.55 -4.85
C LEU A 134 -14.81 11.97 -4.67
N ALA A 135 -14.73 12.80 -5.71
CA ALA A 135 -15.17 14.19 -5.67
C ALA A 135 -16.67 14.32 -5.35
N ALA A 136 -17.52 13.44 -5.88
CA ALA A 136 -18.95 13.39 -5.55
C ALA A 136 -19.23 13.09 -4.07
N SER A 137 -18.23 12.56 -3.35
CA SER A 137 -18.29 12.25 -1.92
C SER A 137 -17.43 13.20 -1.07
N ASN A 138 -16.98 14.34 -1.63
CA ASN A 138 -16.06 15.29 -1.00
C ASN A 138 -14.69 14.69 -0.59
N LEU A 139 -14.28 13.61 -1.27
CA LEU A 139 -12.95 13.01 -1.13
C LEU A 139 -12.08 13.39 -2.32
N ARG A 140 -10.76 13.25 -2.15
CA ARG A 140 -9.78 13.46 -3.23
C ARG A 140 -8.52 12.64 -2.98
N VAL A 141 -7.71 12.50 -4.01
CA VAL A 141 -6.34 11.97 -3.87
C VAL A 141 -5.45 13.12 -3.40
N ASP A 142 -4.88 13.01 -2.21
CA ASP A 142 -3.99 14.04 -1.64
C ASP A 142 -2.51 13.75 -1.95
N TYR A 143 -2.14 12.47 -2.02
CA TYR A 143 -0.78 12.03 -2.30
C TYR A 143 -0.77 10.99 -3.41
N THR A 144 0.29 10.97 -4.22
CA THR A 144 0.49 9.92 -5.22
C THR A 144 1.92 9.39 -5.21
N VAL A 145 2.09 8.08 -5.15
CA VAL A 145 3.34 7.39 -5.50
C VAL A 145 3.26 6.95 -6.96
N LEU A 146 4.22 7.40 -7.76
CA LEU A 146 4.34 7.05 -9.18
C LEU A 146 5.65 6.31 -9.43
N ILE A 147 5.55 5.11 -10.00
CA ILE A 147 6.67 4.42 -10.62
C ILE A 147 6.37 4.37 -12.13
N PRO A 148 7.07 5.15 -12.96
CA PRO A 148 6.75 5.28 -14.38
C PRO A 148 6.62 3.93 -15.10
N GLY A 149 5.50 3.72 -15.79
CA GLY A 149 5.21 2.50 -16.53
C GLY A 149 4.96 1.26 -15.65
N ARG A 150 4.79 1.43 -14.33
CA ARG A 150 4.73 0.34 -13.36
C ARG A 150 3.59 0.49 -12.36
N VAL A 151 3.58 1.59 -11.61
CA VAL A 151 2.62 1.82 -10.53
C VAL A 151 2.12 3.26 -10.56
N ARG A 152 0.81 3.43 -10.38
CA ARG A 152 0.21 4.67 -9.86
C ARG A 152 -0.58 4.31 -8.61
N ALA A 153 -0.19 4.84 -7.48
CA ALA A 153 -0.85 4.64 -6.20
C ALA A 153 -1.26 5.98 -5.62
N GLY A 154 -2.57 6.26 -5.57
CA GLY A 154 -3.11 7.49 -4.99
C GLY A 154 -3.71 7.26 -3.62
N TYR A 155 -3.42 8.14 -2.68
CA TYR A 155 -3.91 8.06 -1.31
C TYR A 155 -5.02 9.07 -1.06
N VAL A 156 -6.12 8.57 -0.53
CA VAL A 156 -7.29 9.34 -0.13
C VAL A 156 -7.34 9.36 1.40
N ASP A 157 -7.42 10.55 1.98
CA ASP A 157 -7.59 10.67 3.44
C ASP A 157 -9.00 10.22 3.81
N THR A 158 -9.07 9.05 4.43
CA THR A 158 -10.30 8.51 5.03
C THR A 158 -10.07 8.20 6.51
N THR A 159 -9.05 8.83 7.11
CA THR A 159 -8.60 8.49 8.47
C THR A 159 -9.64 8.88 9.52
N SER A 160 -10.42 9.92 9.27
CA SER A 160 -11.46 10.36 10.20
C SER A 160 -12.71 9.46 10.19
N GLU A 161 -12.99 8.82 9.06
CA GLU A 161 -14.16 7.95 8.83
C GLU A 161 -13.86 6.47 9.06
N LEU A 162 -12.71 5.99 8.57
CA LEU A 162 -12.34 4.58 8.51
C LEU A 162 -11.11 4.24 9.38
N GLY A 163 -10.40 5.26 9.88
CA GLY A 163 -9.20 5.06 10.71
C GLY A 163 -7.93 4.73 9.93
N HIS A 164 -7.96 4.77 8.60
CA HIS A 164 -6.80 4.55 7.73
C HIS A 164 -6.92 5.35 6.43
N TRP A 165 -5.81 5.51 5.72
CA TRP A 165 -5.81 5.97 4.33
C TRP A 165 -6.35 4.87 3.41
N LEU A 166 -7.03 5.26 2.34
CA LEU A 166 -7.34 4.35 1.24
C LEU A 166 -6.35 4.59 0.12
N GLU A 167 -5.63 3.54 -0.28
CA GLU A 167 -4.69 3.61 -1.40
C GLU A 167 -5.29 2.94 -2.62
N ILE A 168 -5.37 3.68 -3.72
CA ILE A 168 -5.93 3.24 -4.99
C ILE A 168 -4.78 2.98 -5.96
N CYS A 169 -4.52 1.70 -6.22
CA CYS A 169 -3.40 1.24 -7.03
C CYS A 169 -3.86 0.86 -8.44
N GLN A 170 -3.23 1.47 -9.44
CA GLN A 170 -3.15 0.94 -10.79
C GLN A 170 -1.79 0.28 -10.96
N LEU A 171 -1.78 -1.05 -10.96
CA LEU A 171 -0.59 -1.87 -11.15
C LEU A 171 -0.49 -2.32 -12.62
N GLN A 172 0.68 -2.13 -13.22
CA GLN A 172 0.98 -2.73 -14.52
C GLN A 172 1.33 -4.21 -14.36
N ARG A 173 1.38 -4.92 -15.50
CA ARG A 173 1.57 -6.37 -15.52
C ARG A 173 2.85 -6.80 -14.80
N GLU A 174 3.93 -6.06 -14.97
CA GLU A 174 5.23 -6.34 -14.35
C GLU A 174 5.14 -6.35 -12.81
N ASP A 175 4.38 -5.42 -12.23
CA ASP A 175 4.17 -5.35 -10.78
C ASP A 175 3.20 -6.43 -10.29
N ILE A 176 2.15 -6.73 -11.06
CA ILE A 176 1.28 -7.87 -10.79
C ILE A 176 2.08 -9.18 -10.73
N ASP A 177 2.97 -9.41 -11.71
CA ASP A 177 3.81 -10.61 -11.78
C ASP A 177 4.80 -10.65 -10.60
N PHE A 178 5.40 -9.50 -10.24
CA PHE A 178 6.27 -9.37 -9.07
C PHE A 178 5.56 -9.72 -7.76
N PHE A 179 4.41 -9.11 -7.48
CA PHE A 179 3.66 -9.34 -6.26
C PHE A 179 3.05 -10.75 -6.20
N THR A 180 2.64 -11.30 -7.34
CA THR A 180 2.21 -12.71 -7.43
C THR A 180 3.35 -13.65 -7.02
N LYS A 181 4.57 -13.37 -7.47
CA LYS A 181 5.75 -14.15 -7.07
C LYS A 181 6.02 -14.02 -5.57
N LEU A 182 6.01 -12.81 -5.02
CA LEU A 182 6.18 -12.57 -3.58
C LEU A 182 5.19 -13.41 -2.75
N VAL A 183 3.93 -13.43 -3.14
CA VAL A 183 2.87 -14.20 -2.47
C VAL A 183 3.11 -15.70 -2.53
N ASN A 184 3.51 -16.21 -3.70
CA ASN A 184 3.77 -17.64 -3.87
C ASN A 184 5.02 -18.12 -3.12
N GLU A 185 6.03 -17.26 -2.96
CA GLU A 185 7.27 -17.58 -2.24
C GLU A 185 7.14 -17.46 -0.71
N SER A 186 6.10 -16.76 -0.23
CA SER A 186 5.84 -16.57 1.21
C SER A 186 4.82 -17.58 1.79
N ALA A 187 4.41 -18.59 1.02
CA ALA A 187 3.41 -19.61 1.38
C ALA A 187 4.01 -20.84 2.09
#